data_AF-A0A2H5X8E3-F1
#
_entry.id   AF-A0A2H5X8E3-F1
#
_cell.length_a   1.000
_cell.length_b   1.000
_cell.length_c   1.000
_cell.angle_alpha   90.00
_cell.angle_beta   90.00
_cell.angle_gamma   90.00
#
_symmetry.space_group_name_H-M   'P 1'
#
loop_
_entity.id
_entity.type
_entity.pdbx_description
1 polymer ?
#
loop_
_entity_poly.entity_id
_entity_poly.type
_entity_poly.pdbx_seq_one_letter_code
_entity_poly.pdbx_strand_id
1 'polypeptide(L)'
;MPDLLELAQSSDFHVQMAAIDALGDLGDVRAEPALLKLLSEHPNDNIRYRAAEALIKVGTSAAIPVLEGRLQAEPSRSVQGRIGWVLRILRQKAR
;
A
#
# COMPACT_ATOMS: atom_id res chain seq x y z
N MET A 1 5.78 11.47 -20.04
CA MET A 1 5.16 11.58 -18.71
C MET A 1 5.89 10.60 -17.82
N PRO A 2 6.46 11.00 -16.66
CA PRO A 2 7.18 10.08 -15.79
C PRO A 2 6.27 8.94 -15.35
N ASP A 3 6.83 7.74 -15.21
CA ASP A 3 6.09 6.59 -14.72
C ASP A 3 5.82 6.78 -13.21
N LEU A 4 4.56 6.65 -12.79
CA LEU A 4 4.18 6.78 -11.38
C LEU A 4 4.88 5.72 -10.52
N LEU A 5 5.21 4.56 -11.10
CA LEU A 5 5.98 3.51 -10.42
C LEU A 5 7.41 3.97 -10.10
N GLU A 6 8.03 4.74 -10.99
CA GLU A 6 9.35 5.32 -10.77
C GLU A 6 9.30 6.40 -9.69
N LEU A 7 8.30 7.28 -9.75
CA LEU A 7 8.13 8.35 -8.76
C LEU A 7 7.82 7.81 -7.35
N ALA A 8 7.19 6.64 -7.24
CA ALA A 8 6.97 5.96 -5.96
C ALA A 8 8.25 5.44 -5.29
N GLN A 9 9.39 5.48 -5.99
CA GLN A 9 10.73 5.18 -5.46
C GLN A 9 11.59 6.44 -5.28
N SER A 10 11.01 7.64 -5.47
CA SER A 10 11.73 8.90 -5.32
C SER A 10 12.29 9.06 -3.90
N SER A 11 13.48 9.66 -3.80
CA SER A 11 14.06 10.06 -2.52
C SER A 11 13.37 11.28 -1.91
N ASP A 12 12.63 12.05 -2.72
CA ASP A 12 11.79 13.13 -2.22
C ASP A 12 10.49 12.53 -1.67
N PHE A 13 10.30 12.68 -0.36
CA PHE A 13 9.18 12.12 0.37
C PHE A 13 7.82 12.65 -0.13
N HIS A 14 7.72 13.93 -0.50
CA HIS A 14 6.46 14.49 -1.02
C HIS A 14 6.13 13.93 -2.39
N VAL A 15 7.14 13.81 -3.26
CA VAL A 15 6.98 13.22 -4.60
C VAL A 15 6.60 11.75 -4.48
N GLN A 16 7.27 11.01 -3.59
CA GLN A 16 6.99 9.61 -3.33
C GLN A 16 5.55 9.40 -2.85
N MET A 17 5.10 10.17 -1.85
CA MET A 17 3.74 10.08 -1.33
C MET A 17 2.69 10.42 -2.39
N ALA A 18 2.91 11.48 -3.16
CA ALA A 18 2.00 11.88 -4.22
C ALA A 18 1.88 10.78 -5.29
N ALA A 19 2.98 10.12 -5.63
CA ALA A 19 2.98 9.01 -6.56
C ALA A 19 2.20 7.80 -6.02
N ILE A 20 2.41 7.44 -4.75
CA ILE A 20 1.68 6.34 -4.09
C ILE A 20 0.18 6.60 -4.06
N ASP A 21 -0.22 7.82 -3.71
CA ASP A 21 -1.63 8.23 -3.71
C ASP A 21 -2.22 8.14 -5.12
N ALA A 22 -1.52 8.67 -6.12
CA ALA A 22 -1.96 8.64 -7.51
C ALA A 22 -2.09 7.21 -8.04
N LEU A 23 -1.18 6.29 -7.70
CA LEU A 23 -1.28 4.87 -8.04
C LEU A 23 -2.54 4.23 -7.42
N GLY A 24 -2.84 4.57 -6.17
CA GLY A 24 -4.06 4.14 -5.51
C GLY A 24 -5.33 4.68 -6.17
N ASP A 25 -5.38 5.98 -6.43
CA ASP A 25 -6.53 6.67 -7.03
C ASP A 25 -6.80 6.24 -8.47
N LEU A 26 -5.74 5.89 -9.21
CA LEU A 26 -5.87 5.32 -10.55
C LEU A 26 -6.52 3.93 -10.52
N GLY A 27 -6.42 3.22 -9.39
CA GLY A 27 -6.95 1.87 -9.23
C GLY A 27 -6.25 0.83 -10.12
N ASP A 28 -5.04 1.12 -10.57
CA ASP A 28 -4.32 0.25 -11.50
C ASP A 28 -3.71 -0.94 -10.76
N VAL A 29 -4.24 -2.14 -11.06
CA VAL A 29 -3.77 -3.40 -10.48
C VAL A 29 -2.29 -3.68 -10.77
N ARG A 30 -1.71 -3.07 -11.81
CA ARG A 30 -0.27 -3.19 -12.12
C ARG A 30 0.60 -2.54 -11.04
N ALA A 31 0.05 -1.64 -10.23
CA ALA A 31 0.75 -1.00 -9.12
C ALA A 31 0.84 -1.88 -7.87
N GLU A 32 0.05 -2.96 -7.79
CA GLU A 32 -0.04 -3.80 -6.60
C GLU A 32 1.33 -4.34 -6.12
N PRO A 33 2.21 -4.90 -6.99
CA PRO A 33 3.51 -5.40 -6.54
C PRO A 33 4.39 -4.29 -5.94
N ALA A 34 4.36 -3.09 -6.52
CA ALA A 34 5.13 -1.95 -6.04
C ALA A 34 4.61 -1.46 -4.68
N LEU A 35 3.29 -1.36 -4.53
CA LEU A 35 2.64 -0.96 -3.28
C LEU A 35 2.88 -1.99 -2.16
N LEU A 36 2.82 -3.29 -2.46
CA LEU A 36 3.14 -4.36 -1.50
C LEU A 36 4.59 -4.30 -1.04
N LYS A 37 5.52 -4.03 -1.95
CA LYS A 37 6.94 -3.85 -1.62
C LYS A 37 7.14 -2.66 -0.68
N LEU A 38 6.52 -1.51 -1.00
CA LEU A 38 6.57 -0.31 -0.15
C LEU A 38 5.98 -0.57 1.24
N LEU A 39 4.87 -1.29 1.33
CA LEU A 39 4.28 -1.69 2.61
C LEU A 39 5.17 -2.64 3.42
N SER A 40 6.01 -3.44 2.78
CA SER A 40 6.79 -4.47 3.46
C SER A 40 8.17 -3.98 3.86
N GLU A 41 8.87 -3.31 2.95
CA GLU A 41 10.31 -3.05 3.07
C GLU A 41 10.63 -1.58 3.39
N HIS A 42 9.68 -0.65 3.23
CA HIS A 42 9.99 0.76 3.36
C HIS A 42 10.28 1.17 4.81
N PRO A 43 11.40 1.87 5.10
CA PRO A 43 11.79 2.21 6.46
C PRO A 43 10.84 3.22 7.13
N ASN A 44 10.17 4.07 6.33
CA ASN A 44 9.27 5.10 6.83
C ASN A 44 7.83 4.58 7.01
N ASP A 45 7.32 4.63 8.23
CA ASP A 45 5.97 4.21 8.63
C ASP A 45 4.85 4.93 7.85
N ASN A 46 5.01 6.21 7.53
CA ASN A 46 4.00 6.99 6.79
C ASN A 46 3.87 6.49 5.35
N ILE A 47 4.98 6.07 4.73
CA ILE A 47 4.96 5.47 3.39
C ILE A 47 4.29 4.10 3.46
N ARG A 48 4.63 3.27 4.45
CA ARG A 48 3.97 1.97 4.64
C ARG A 48 2.46 2.14 4.82
N TYR A 49 2.05 3.08 5.67
CA TYR A 49 0.63 3.40 5.89
C TYR A 49 -0.08 3.81 4.59
N ARG A 50 0.51 4.69 3.79
CA ARG A 50 -0.06 5.14 2.52
C ARG A 50 -0.11 4.05 1.46
N ALA A 51 0.91 3.19 1.41
CA ALA A 51 0.89 2.03 0.54
C ALA A 51 -0.27 1.09 0.90
N ALA A 52 -0.55 0.88 2.19
CA ALA A 52 -1.74 0.14 2.62
C ALA A 52 -3.04 0.81 2.18
N GLU A 53 -3.15 2.15 2.25
CA GLU A 53 -4.32 2.88 1.74
C GLU A 53 -4.50 2.74 0.24
N ALA A 54 -3.43 2.88 -0.53
CA ALA A 54 -3.44 2.73 -1.98
C ALA A 54 -3.89 1.32 -2.39
N LEU A 55 -3.44 0.27 -1.68
CA LEU A 55 -3.88 -1.12 -1.94
C LEU A 55 -5.39 -1.33 -1.78
N ILE A 56 -6.05 -0.59 -0.88
CA ILE A 56 -7.53 -0.64 -0.76
C ILE A 56 -8.21 -0.06 -1.99
N LYS A 57 -7.65 1.03 -2.51
CA LYS A 57 -8.19 1.76 -3.66
C LYS A 57 -8.00 0.97 -4.95
N VAL A 58 -6.84 0.33 -5.12
CA VAL A 58 -6.58 -0.67 -6.17
C VAL A 58 -7.55 -1.86 -6.04
N GLY A 59 -7.90 -2.25 -4.81
CA GLY A 59 -9.07 -3.07 -4.53
C GLY A 59 -8.92 -4.55 -4.86
N THR A 60 -7.70 -5.06 -4.94
CA THR A 60 -7.45 -6.47 -5.25
C THR A 60 -7.46 -7.32 -3.97
N SER A 61 -8.22 -8.42 -3.99
CA SER A 61 -8.21 -9.42 -2.92
C SER A 61 -6.92 -10.26 -2.92
N ALA A 62 -6.13 -10.19 -3.99
CA ALA A 62 -4.84 -10.87 -4.12
C ALA A 62 -3.83 -10.42 -3.05
N ALA A 63 -3.94 -9.20 -2.54
CA ALA A 63 -3.09 -8.68 -1.46
C ALA A 63 -3.39 -9.28 -0.07
N ILE A 64 -4.54 -9.96 0.13
CA ILE A 64 -4.99 -10.40 1.46
C ILE A 64 -3.95 -11.29 2.17
N PRO A 65 -3.40 -12.37 1.58
CA PRO A 65 -2.44 -13.23 2.27
C PRO A 65 -1.16 -12.49 2.67
N VAL A 66 -0.69 -11.57 1.82
CA VAL A 66 0.50 -10.76 2.09
C VAL A 66 0.25 -9.79 3.25
N LEU A 67 -0.92 -9.14 3.26
CA LEU A 67 -1.34 -8.22 4.32
C LEU A 67 -1.51 -8.94 5.67
N GLU A 68 -2.01 -10.17 5.69
CA GLU A 68 -2.12 -10.99 6.91
C GLU A 68 -0.74 -11.30 7.50
N GLY A 69 0.21 -11.72 6.66
CA GLY A 69 1.60 -11.92 7.08
C GLY A 69 2.22 -10.61 7.60
N ARG A 70 1.98 -9.50 6.90
CA ARG A 70 2.51 -8.20 7.28
C ARG A 70 1.95 -7.69 8.60
N LEU A 71 0.66 -7.91 8.88
CA LEU A 71 0.00 -7.51 10.12
C LEU A 71 0.70 -8.07 11.37
N GLN A 72 1.21 -9.29 11.28
CA GLN A 72 1.92 -9.96 12.38
C GLN A 72 3.36 -9.44 12.53
N ALA A 73 4.00 -9.08 11.42
CA ALA A 73 5.39 -8.60 11.39
C ALA A 73 5.52 -7.08 11.54
N GLU A 74 4.43 -6.31 11.60
CA GLU A 74 4.46 -4.83 11.59
C GLU A 74 4.73 -4.27 12.99
N PRO A 75 5.88 -3.63 13.23
CA PRO A 75 6.20 -3.06 14.54
C PRO A 75 5.35 -1.82 14.88
N SER A 76 4.91 -1.06 13.87
CA SER A 76 4.18 0.18 14.06
C SER A 76 2.70 -0.06 14.32
N ARG A 77 2.20 0.27 15.52
CA ARG A 77 0.76 0.12 15.85
C ARG A 77 -0.15 0.88 14.90
N SER A 78 0.29 2.03 14.40
CA SER A 78 -0.48 2.84 13.45
C SER A 78 -0.63 2.12 12.11
N VAL A 79 0.47 1.56 11.58
CA VAL A 79 0.46 0.79 10.33
C VAL A 79 -0.28 -0.53 10.53
N GLN A 80 -0.11 -1.20 11.66
CA GLN A 80 -0.81 -2.43 12.02
C GLN A 80 -2.33 -2.23 12.05
N GLY A 81 -2.81 -1.19 12.73
CA GLY A 81 -4.24 -0.85 12.76
C GLY A 81 -4.78 -0.56 11.36
N ARG A 82 -4.00 0.11 10.52
CA ARG A 82 -4.35 0.37 9.12
C ARG A 82 -4.43 -0.91 8.29
N ILE A 83 -3.44 -1.80 8.37
CA ILE A 83 -3.46 -3.11 7.69
C ILE A 83 -4.68 -3.93 8.12
N GLY A 84 -5.01 -3.94 9.42
CA GLY A 84 -6.19 -4.64 9.94
C GLY A 84 -7.49 -4.10 9.33
N TRP A 85 -7.60 -2.78 9.17
CA TRP A 85 -8.73 -2.15 8.50
C TRP A 85 -8.80 -2.50 7.00
N VAL A 86 -7.66 -2.47 6.30
CA VAL A 86 -7.54 -2.87 4.88
C VAL A 86 -8.05 -4.29 4.67
N LEU A 87 -7.56 -5.24 5.48
CA LEU A 87 -7.96 -6.64 5.43
C LEU A 87 -9.47 -6.81 5.61
N ARG A 88 -10.07 -6.06 6.54
CA ARG A 88 -11.51 -6.08 6.76
C ARG A 88 -12.29 -5.63 5.53
N ILE A 89 -11.85 -4.58 4.85
CA ILE A 89 -12.50 -4.07 3.63
C ILE A 89 -12.34 -5.02 2.46
N LEU A 90 -11.12 -5.49 2.19
CA LEU A 90 -10.87 -6.38 1.05
C LEU A 90 -11.65 -7.70 1.19
N ARG A 91 -11.76 -8.25 2.41
CA ARG A 91 -12.59 -9.44 2.68
C ARG A 91 -14.09 -9.20 2.47
N GLN A 92 -14.59 -7.98 2.69
CA GLN A 92 -15.99 -7.63 2.41
C GLN A 92 -16.25 -7.49 0.91
N LYS A 93 -15.30 -6.94 0.15
CA LYS A 93 -15.39 -6.80 -1.31
C LYS A 93 -15.23 -8.13 -2.06
N ALA A 94 -14.58 -9.12 -1.45
CA ALA A 94 -14.36 -10.45 -2.03
C ALA A 94 -15.55 -11.43 -1.85
N ARG A 95 -16.65 -10.98 -1.23
CA ARG A 95 -17.91 -11.73 -1.08
C ARG A 95 -18.91 -11.30 -2.13
#